data_AF-A0A832F6H1-F1
#
_entry.id   AF-A0A832F6H1-F1
#
_cell.length_a   1.000
_cell.length_b   1.000
_cell.length_c   1.000
_cell.angle_alpha   90.00
_cell.angle_beta   90.00
_cell.angle_gamma   90.00
#
_symmetry.space_group_name_H-M   'P 1'
#
loop_
_entity.id
_entity.type
_entity.pdbx_description
1 polymer ?
#
loop_
_entity_poly.entity_id
_entity_poly.type
_entity_poly.pdbx_seq_one_letter_code
_entity_poly.pdbx_strand_id
1 'polypeptide(L)'
;MLTTEEKRFIRYWQEQRTGGKTSYFLLYLLLGSFIMSLFGLVILLFFLQLFFSWKLLIITVAISFVLTGLMTVLVWSRNERRWKSLIRREIKQGESTGNGN
;
A
#
# COMPACT_ATOMS: atom_id res chain seq x y z
N MET A 1 26.05 3.47 2.71
CA MET A 1 25.71 2.13 2.23
C MET A 1 24.32 1.75 2.68
N LEU A 2 23.51 1.20 1.77
CA LEU A 2 22.20 0.60 2.06
C LEU A 2 22.31 -0.68 2.89
N THR A 3 21.42 -0.85 3.86
CA THR A 3 21.26 -2.11 4.60
C THR A 3 20.61 -3.19 3.72
N THR A 4 20.73 -4.46 4.11
CA THR A 4 20.09 -5.59 3.41
C THR A 4 18.58 -5.44 3.32
N GLU A 5 17.94 -4.86 4.32
CA GLU A 5 16.50 -4.59 4.31
C GLU A 5 16.12 -3.46 3.34
N GLU A 6 16.91 -2.40 3.30
CA GLU A 6 16.69 -1.27 2.39
C GLU A 6 16.88 -1.70 0.93
N LYS A 7 17.88 -2.54 0.63
CA LYS A 7 18.06 -3.13 -0.71
C LYS A 7 16.86 -3.96 -1.13
N ARG A 8 16.35 -4.82 -0.23
CA ARG A 8 15.13 -5.61 -0.48
C ARG A 8 13.92 -4.71 -0.73
N PHE A 9 13.74 -3.69 0.11
CA PHE A 9 12.66 -2.71 -0.08
C PHE A 9 12.75 -2.02 -1.43
N ILE A 10 13.92 -1.51 -1.83
CA ILE A 10 14.11 -0.82 -3.12
C ILE A 10 13.75 -1.75 -4.27
N ARG A 11 14.25 -2.99 -4.26
CA ARG A 11 13.96 -3.98 -5.31
C ARG A 11 12.46 -4.24 -5.45
N TYR A 12 11.80 -4.62 -4.35
CA TYR A 12 10.37 -4.94 -4.40
C TYR A 12 9.50 -3.73 -4.74
N TRP A 13 9.82 -2.56 -4.18
CA TRP A 13 9.08 -1.35 -4.50
C TRP A 13 9.24 -0.97 -5.98
N GLN A 14 10.45 -1.12 -6.52
CA GLN A 14 10.72 -0.83 -7.93
C GLN A 14 10.00 -1.80 -8.87
N GLU A 15 9.97 -3.09 -8.56
CA GLU A 15 9.17 -4.09 -9.28
C GLU A 15 7.69 -3.70 -9.29
N GLN A 16 7.11 -3.36 -8.12
CA GLN A 16 5.71 -2.93 -8.00
C GLN A 16 5.40 -1.64 -8.78
N ARG A 17 6.34 -0.68 -8.79
CA ARG A 17 6.15 0.60 -9.46
C ARG A 17 6.28 0.51 -10.98
N THR A 18 7.09 -0.43 -11.47
CA THR A 18 7.37 -0.63 -12.90
C THR A 18 6.14 -1.20 -13.63
N GLY A 19 5.33 -2.02 -12.95
CA GLY A 19 4.04 -2.51 -13.48
C GLY A 19 2.98 -1.42 -13.70
N GLY A 20 3.30 -0.16 -13.40
CA GLY A 20 2.42 0.99 -13.59
C GLY A 20 1.56 1.30 -12.37
N LYS A 21 1.41 2.60 -12.07
CA LYS A 21 0.63 3.08 -10.94
C LYS A 21 -0.82 2.59 -10.99
N THR A 22 -1.45 2.58 -12.16
CA THR A 22 -2.84 2.16 -12.31
C THR A 22 -3.04 0.68 -12.00
N SER A 23 -2.10 -0.19 -12.44
CA SER A 23 -2.15 -1.63 -12.17
C SER A 23 -2.06 -1.92 -10.67
N TYR A 24 -1.10 -1.27 -9.99
CA TYR A 24 -1.00 -1.32 -8.53
C TYR A 24 -2.32 -0.90 -7.88
N PHE A 25 -2.84 0.27 -8.23
CA PHE A 25 -4.05 0.79 -7.60
C PHE A 25 -5.25 -0.12 -7.82
N LEU A 26 -5.47 -0.62 -9.04
CA LEU A 26 -6.57 -1.55 -9.33
C LEU A 26 -6.45 -2.85 -8.54
N LEU A 27 -5.26 -3.45 -8.51
CA LEU A 27 -5.02 -4.69 -7.78
C LEU A 27 -5.33 -4.52 -6.29
N TYR A 28 -4.72 -3.51 -5.64
CA TYR A 28 -4.87 -3.31 -4.21
C TYR A 28 -6.26 -2.79 -3.83
N LEU A 29 -6.90 -2.00 -4.69
CA LEU A 29 -8.25 -1.51 -4.47
C LEU A 29 -9.26 -2.65 -4.58
N LEU A 30 -9.26 -3.41 -5.67
CA LEU A 30 -10.22 -4.49 -5.87
C LEU A 30 -10.03 -5.62 -4.85
N LEU A 31 -8.81 -6.17 -4.76
CA LEU A 31 -8.53 -7.26 -3.84
C LEU A 31 -8.66 -6.81 -2.38
N GLY A 32 -8.13 -5.64 -2.05
CA GLY A 32 -8.20 -5.10 -0.69
C GLY A 32 -9.64 -4.77 -0.29
N SER A 33 -10.47 -4.22 -1.19
CA SER A 33 -11.88 -3.94 -0.90
C SER A 33 -12.67 -5.23 -0.67
N PHE A 34 -12.42 -6.27 -1.47
CA PHE A 34 -13.03 -7.58 -1.30
C PHE A 34 -12.70 -8.17 0.08
N ILE A 35 -11.41 -8.26 0.42
CA ILE A 35 -10.94 -8.77 1.71
C ILE A 35 -11.52 -7.94 2.87
N MET A 36 -11.43 -6.61 2.78
CA MET A 36 -11.90 -5.70 3.82
C MET A 36 -13.43 -5.79 4.01
N SER A 37 -14.19 -6.01 2.93
CA SER A 37 -15.64 -6.19 3.02
C SER A 37 -16.02 -7.50 3.71
N LEU A 38 -15.27 -8.57 3.46
CA LEU A 38 -15.49 -9.88 4.06
C LEU A 38 -15.19 -9.82 5.58
N PHE A 39 -14.06 -9.24 5.96
CA PHE A 39 -13.75 -8.98 7.38
C PHE A 39 -14.77 -8.05 8.03
N GLY A 40 -15.17 -6.98 7.34
CA GLY A 40 -16.19 -6.06 7.82
C GLY A 40 -17.51 -6.78 8.11
N LEU A 41 -18.00 -7.61 7.19
CA LEU A 41 -19.23 -8.39 7.38
C LEU A 41 -19.10 -9.37 8.55
N VAL A 42 -17.97 -10.08 8.67
CA VAL A 42 -17.75 -10.99 9.81
C VAL A 42 -17.82 -10.23 11.13
N ILE A 43 -17.18 -9.06 11.21
CA ILE A 43 -17.23 -8.22 12.42
C ILE A 43 -18.67 -7.77 12.72
N LEU A 44 -19.37 -7.25 11.72
CA LEU A 44 -20.72 -6.71 11.88
C LEU A 44 -21.74 -7.80 12.29
N LEU A 45 -21.65 -9.00 11.70
CA LEU A 45 -22.60 -10.08 11.95
C LEU A 45 -22.27 -10.85 13.24
N PHE A 46 -21.00 -11.17 13.50
CA PHE A 46 -20.63 -12.05 14.62
C PHE A 46 -20.31 -11.28 15.90
N PHE A 47 -19.71 -10.08 15.80
CA PHE A 47 -19.31 -9.31 16.98
C PHE A 47 -20.35 -8.26 17.36
N LEU A 48 -20.95 -7.59 16.37
CA LEU A 48 -22.01 -6.60 16.63
C LEU A 48 -23.43 -7.19 16.53
N GLN A 49 -23.55 -8.49 16.21
CA GLN A 49 -24.83 -9.20 16.13
C GLN A 49 -25.88 -8.52 15.24
N LEU A 50 -25.44 -7.79 14.21
CA LEU A 50 -26.35 -7.17 13.26
C LEU A 50 -27.01 -8.22 12.39
N PHE A 51 -28.29 -8.05 12.08
CA PHE A 51 -28.97 -8.93 11.14
C PHE A 51 -28.51 -8.67 9.70
N PHE A 52 -28.28 -9.76 8.97
CA PHE A 52 -27.95 -9.66 7.56
C PHE A 52 -29.08 -8.97 6.79
N SER A 53 -28.72 -7.97 6.00
CA SER A 53 -29.62 -7.30 5.06
C SER A 53 -28.85 -6.83 3.84
N TRP A 54 -29.54 -6.72 2.71
CA TRP A 54 -28.95 -6.16 1.48
C TRP A 54 -28.40 -4.75 1.68
N LYS A 55 -29.08 -3.93 2.50
CA LYS A 55 -28.62 -2.58 2.85
C LYS A 55 -27.29 -2.63 3.60
N LEU A 56 -27.16 -3.52 4.59
CA LEU A 56 -25.92 -3.70 5.34
C LEU A 56 -24.79 -4.13 4.41
N LEU A 57 -25.02 -5.12 3.54
CA LEU A 57 -24.03 -5.60 2.58
C LEU A 57 -23.51 -4.47 1.67
N ILE A 58 -24.42 -3.69 1.06
CA ILE A 58 -24.06 -2.58 0.16
C ILE A 58 -23.24 -1.52 0.92
N ILE A 59 -23.67 -1.14 2.12
CA ILE A 59 -22.96 -0.15 2.95
C ILE A 59 -21.57 -0.66 3.32
N THR A 60 -21.45 -1.91 3.75
CA THR A 60 -20.14 -2.49 4.11
C THR A 60 -19.20 -2.53 2.92
N VAL A 61 -19.67 -2.99 1.75
CA VAL A 61 -18.85 -3.01 0.53
C VAL A 61 -18.42 -1.60 0.12
N ALA A 62 -19.32 -0.61 0.16
CA ALA A 62 -19.01 0.77 -0.18
C ALA A 62 -17.96 1.37 0.78
N ILE A 63 -18.14 1.18 2.09
CA ILE A 63 -17.19 1.65 3.10
C ILE A 63 -15.82 0.97 2.92
N SER A 64 -15.79 -0.35 2.74
CA SER A 64 -14.57 -1.11 2.52
C SER A 64 -13.83 -0.68 1.26
N PHE A 65 -14.54 -0.35 0.18
CA PHE A 65 -13.93 0.18 -1.04
C PHE A 65 -13.26 1.53 -0.81
N VAL A 66 -13.96 2.46 -0.16
CA VAL A 66 -13.41 3.80 0.15
C VAL A 66 -12.21 3.70 1.09
N LEU A 67 -12.32 2.92 2.17
CA LEU A 67 -11.23 2.74 3.13
C LEU A 67 -10.00 2.11 2.49
N THR A 68 -10.18 1.06 1.69
CA THR A 68 -9.07 0.43 0.96
C THR A 68 -8.43 1.43 0.00
N GLY A 69 -9.21 2.21 -0.75
CA GLY A 69 -8.67 3.23 -1.65
C GLY A 69 -7.82 4.28 -0.94
N LEU A 70 -8.29 4.79 0.20
CA LEU A 70 -7.52 5.70 1.05
C LEU A 70 -6.22 5.04 1.54
N MET A 71 -6.28 3.80 2.02
CA MET A 71 -5.11 3.06 2.48
C MET A 71 -4.10 2.82 1.35
N THR A 72 -4.56 2.45 0.15
CA THR A 72 -3.70 2.26 -1.03
C THR A 72 -2.98 3.56 -1.38
N VAL A 73 -3.66 4.71 -1.38
CA VAL A 73 -3.05 6.02 -1.62
C VAL A 73 -1.99 6.35 -0.56
N LEU A 74 -2.32 6.13 0.72
CA LEU A 74 -1.42 6.43 1.83
C LEU A 74 -0.16 5.54 1.80
N VAL A 75 -0.32 4.24 1.59
CA VAL A 75 0.78 3.27 1.48
C VAL A 75 1.66 3.61 0.29
N TRP A 76 1.07 3.90 -0.87
CA TRP A 76 1.83 4.33 -2.05
C TRP A 76 2.66 5.57 -1.75
N SER A 77 2.04 6.61 -1.18
CA SER A 77 2.73 7.87 -0.84
C SER A 77 3.85 7.66 0.19
N ARG A 78 3.64 6.81 1.20
CA ARG A 78 4.66 6.48 2.20
C ARG A 78 5.85 5.75 1.57
N ASN A 79 5.58 4.73 0.77
CA ASN A 79 6.62 3.92 0.12
C ASN A 79 7.40 4.75 -0.90
N GLU A 80 6.72 5.58 -1.68
CA GLU A 80 7.37 6.48 -2.63
C GLU A 80 8.28 7.51 -1.94
N ARG A 81 7.85 8.07 -0.80
CA ARG A 81 8.69 8.95 0.03
C ARG A 81 9.91 8.23 0.57
N ARG A 82 9.74 7.01 1.09
CA ARG A 82 10.85 6.18 1.60
C ARG A 82 11.84 5.81 0.49
N TRP A 83 11.35 5.47 -0.70
CA TRP A 83 12.22 5.17 -1.83
C TRP A 83 13.02 6.40 -2.25
N LYS A 84 12.38 7.57 -2.42
CA LYS A 84 13.07 8.82 -2.77
C LYS A 84 14.13 9.22 -1.74
N SER A 85 13.88 9.00 -0.45
CA SER A 85 14.86 9.34 0.59
C SER A 85 16.07 8.41 0.55
N LEU A 86 15.87 7.10 0.34
CA LEU A 86 16.96 6.13 0.23
C LEU A 86 17.84 6.38 -0.98
N ILE A 87 17.25 6.65 -2.16
CA ILE A 87 18.00 6.93 -3.38
C ILE A 87 18.82 8.22 -3.24
N ARG A 88 18.23 9.30 -2.70
CA ARG A 88 18.98 10.55 -2.45
C ARG A 88 20.15 10.34 -1.49
N ARG A 89 19.97 9.51 -0.45
CA ARG A 89 21.04 9.20 0.51
C ARG A 89 22.19 8.46 -0.18
N GLU A 90 21.89 7.51 -1.04
CA GLU A 90 22.92 6.75 -1.76
C GLU A 90 23.68 7.62 -2.77
N ILE A 91 22.99 8.49 -3.52
CA ILE A 91 23.64 9.43 -4.45
C ILE A 91 24.59 10.36 -3.71
N LYS A 92 24.14 10.99 -2.62
CA LYS A 92 24.99 11.89 -1.81
C LYS A 92 26.25 11.19 -1.28
N GLN A 93 26.12 9.93 -0.87
CA GLN A 93 27.26 9.14 -0.40
C GLN A 93 28.22 8.82 -1.56
N GLY A 94 27.71 8.47 -2.73
CA GLY A 94 28.52 8.27 -3.94
C GLY A 94 29.30 9.53 -4.34
N GLU A 95 28.67 10.70 -4.36
CA GLU A 95 29.31 11.99 -4.65
C GLU A 95 30.41 12.33 -3.64
N SER A 96 30.15 12.15 -2.34
CA SER A 96 31.15 12.42 -1.29
C SER A 96 32.37 11.47 -1.33
N THR A 97 32.22 10.29 -1.92
CA THR A 97 33.31 9.30 -2.04
C THR A 97 34.06 9.46 -3.37
N GLY A 98 33.39 9.96 -4.41
CA GLY A 98 33.97 10.23 -5.73
C GLY A 98 34.75 11.55 -5.82
N ASN A 99 34.47 12.52 -4.96
CA ASN A 99 35.14 13.83 -4.96
C ASN A 99 36.39 13.91 -4.04
N GLY A 100 36.85 12.76 -3.53
CA GLY A 100 38.01 12.63 -2.64
C GLY A 100 39.19 11.85 -3.25
N ASN A 101 39.14 11.54 -4.55
CA ASN A 101 40.24 10.93 -5.31
C ASN A 101 40.76 11.90 -6.38
#